data_AF-A0A165MHI5-F1
#
_entry.id   AF-A0A165MHI5-F1
#
_cell.length_a   1.000
_cell.length_b   1.000
_cell.length_c   1.000
_cell.angle_alpha   90.00
_cell.angle_beta   90.00
_cell.angle_gamma   90.00
#
_symmetry.space_group_name_H-M   'P 1'
#
loop_
_entity.id
_entity.type
_entity.pdbx_description
1 polymer ?
#
loop_
_entity_poly.entity_id
_entity_poly.type
_entity_poly.pdbx_seq_one_letter_code
_entity_poly.pdbx_strand_id
1 'polypeptide(L)'
;MPDGTDASDPRINPMCCDSARFPPVTMVVGTKDPLYPDCVAFCNKLKRAGQEVDIMVIPRAQHAWERFCQKGTVFWNLREEAFRRTEQRLRSAQETPK
;
A
#
# COMPACT_ATOMS: atom_id res chain seq x y z
N MET A 1 20.93 11.17 3.05
CA MET A 1 21.51 9.93 2.52
C MET A 1 23.03 10.06 2.56
N PRO A 2 23.80 9.01 2.85
CA PRO A 2 25.26 9.05 2.75
C PRO A 2 25.72 9.47 1.35
N ASP A 3 26.87 10.12 1.26
CA ASP A 3 27.45 10.54 -0.02
C ASP A 3 27.66 9.34 -0.95
N GLY A 4 27.35 9.52 -2.23
CA GLY A 4 27.43 8.45 -3.25
C GLY A 4 26.22 7.51 -3.29
N THR A 5 25.21 7.70 -2.44
CA THR A 5 23.95 6.93 -2.52
C THR A 5 23.13 7.38 -3.71
N ASP A 6 22.91 6.47 -4.66
CA ASP A 6 21.97 6.69 -5.76
C ASP A 6 20.52 6.56 -5.25
N ALA A 7 19.82 7.70 -5.17
CA ALA A 7 18.42 7.74 -4.75
C ALA A 7 17.46 7.04 -5.73
N SER A 8 17.93 6.72 -6.94
CA SER A 8 17.18 5.98 -7.95
C SER A 8 17.45 4.47 -7.95
N ASP A 9 18.32 3.98 -7.07
CA ASP A 9 18.50 2.54 -6.88
C ASP A 9 17.14 1.90 -6.52
N PRO A 10 16.64 0.91 -7.28
CA PRO A 10 15.33 0.31 -7.05
C PRO A 10 15.21 -0.42 -5.70
N ARG A 11 16.34 -0.71 -5.04
CA ARG A 11 16.38 -1.28 -3.67
C ARG A 11 16.16 -0.21 -2.60
N ILE A 12 16.31 1.06 -2.96
CA ILE A 12 16.07 2.23 -2.11
C ILE A 12 14.72 2.86 -2.46
N ASN A 13 14.43 3.03 -3.75
CA ASN A 13 13.22 3.66 -4.25
C ASN A 13 12.42 2.70 -5.15
N PRO A 14 11.34 2.09 -4.64
CA PRO A 14 10.46 1.23 -5.43
C PRO A 14 9.81 1.95 -6.63
N MET A 15 9.77 3.28 -6.67
CA MET A 15 9.31 3.97 -7.88
C MET A 15 10.23 3.74 -9.09
N CYS A 16 11.47 3.33 -8.87
CA CYS A 16 12.46 3.06 -9.91
C CYS A 16 12.58 1.57 -10.29
N CYS A 17 11.86 0.67 -9.62
CA CYS A 17 11.90 -0.77 -9.93
C CYS A 17 11.12 -1.14 -11.20
N ASP A 18 11.42 -2.32 -11.74
CA ASP A 18 10.58 -2.98 -12.75
C ASP A 18 9.25 -3.43 -12.13
N SER A 19 8.17 -2.79 -12.57
CA SER A 19 6.82 -3.03 -12.07
C SER A 19 6.25 -4.39 -12.45
N ALA A 20 6.77 -5.06 -13.48
CA ALA A 20 6.29 -6.38 -13.88
C ALA A 20 6.65 -7.48 -12.86
N ARG A 21 7.56 -7.19 -11.94
CA ARG A 21 8.05 -8.14 -10.93
C ARG A 21 7.23 -8.15 -9.63
N PHE A 22 6.23 -7.30 -9.53
CA PHE A 22 5.42 -7.21 -8.31
C PHE A 22 4.39 -8.35 -8.26
N PRO A 23 4.16 -8.95 -7.08
CA PRO A 23 2.95 -9.75 -6.89
C PRO A 23 1.72 -8.82 -6.82
N PRO A 24 0.49 -9.37 -6.75
CA PRO A 24 -0.69 -8.58 -6.41
C PRO A 24 -0.45 -7.72 -5.15
N VAL A 25 -0.75 -6.42 -5.22
CA VAL A 25 -0.46 -5.45 -4.14
C VAL A 25 -1.74 -4.96 -3.49
N THR A 26 -1.80 -5.04 -2.16
CA THR A 26 -2.82 -4.33 -1.34
C THR A 26 -2.18 -3.10 -0.71
N MET A 27 -2.76 -1.93 -0.94
CA MET A 27 -2.30 -0.65 -0.39
C MET A 27 -3.38 -0.04 0.50
N VAL A 28 -3.01 0.39 1.70
CA VAL A 28 -3.91 1.12 2.62
C VAL A 28 -3.21 2.41 3.02
N VAL A 29 -3.84 3.55 2.76
CA VAL A 29 -3.21 4.87 2.99
C VAL A 29 -4.24 5.93 3.37
N GLY A 30 -3.86 6.84 4.27
CA GLY A 30 -4.71 7.95 4.71
C GLY A 30 -4.51 9.22 3.87
N THR A 31 -5.54 10.02 3.65
CA THR A 31 -5.42 11.25 2.83
C THR A 31 -4.68 12.40 3.51
N LYS A 32 -4.37 12.30 4.81
CA LYS A 32 -3.50 13.25 5.54
C LYS A 32 -2.10 12.68 5.81
N ASP A 33 -1.75 11.55 5.19
CA ASP A 33 -0.40 11.04 5.16
C ASP A 33 0.42 11.81 4.11
N PRO A 34 1.60 12.38 4.45
CA PRO A 34 2.49 12.98 3.47
C PRO A 34 2.87 12.04 2.32
N LEU A 35 2.86 10.72 2.54
CA LEU A 35 3.18 9.69 1.54
C LEU A 35 1.99 9.32 0.64
N TYR A 36 0.80 9.90 0.86
CA TYR A 36 -0.38 9.61 0.06
C TYR A 36 -0.17 9.79 -1.45
N PRO A 37 0.43 10.89 -1.95
CA PRO A 37 0.68 11.06 -3.37
C PRO A 37 1.58 9.96 -3.95
N ASP A 38 2.64 9.59 -3.23
CA ASP A 38 3.58 8.53 -3.62
C ASP A 38 2.89 7.16 -3.68
N CYS A 39 2.07 6.81 -2.68
CA CYS A 39 1.30 5.56 -2.68
C CYS A 39 0.35 5.49 -3.89
N VAL A 40 -0.34 6.59 -4.22
CA VAL A 40 -1.24 6.66 -5.38
C VAL A 40 -0.45 6.56 -6.69
N ALA A 41 0.66 7.29 -6.81
CA ALA A 41 1.52 7.25 -7.99
C ALA A 41 2.08 5.84 -8.23
N PHE A 42 2.53 5.17 -7.18
CA PHE A 42 3.03 3.81 -7.23
C PHE A 42 1.95 2.81 -7.65
N CYS A 43 0.78 2.86 -7.02
CA CYS A 43 -0.35 2.01 -7.40
C CYS A 43 -0.76 2.21 -8.86
N ASN A 44 -0.79 3.46 -9.34
CA ASN A 44 -1.08 3.75 -10.74
C ASN A 44 0.00 3.23 -11.69
N LYS A 45 1.29 3.29 -11.30
CA LYS A 45 2.39 2.70 -12.06
C LYS A 45 2.21 1.18 -12.19
N LEU A 46 1.91 0.50 -11.09
CA LEU A 46 1.68 -0.95 -11.08
C LEU A 46 0.47 -1.35 -11.94
N LYS A 47 -0.66 -0.65 -11.80
CA LYS A 47 -1.86 -0.88 -12.64
C LYS A 47 -1.56 -0.71 -14.13
N ARG A 48 -0.81 0.32 -14.52
CA ARG A 48 -0.38 0.53 -15.92
C ARG A 48 0.53 -0.58 -16.44
N ALA A 49 1.28 -1.25 -15.56
CA ALA A 49 2.09 -2.42 -15.88
C ALA A 49 1.28 -3.74 -15.87
N GLY A 50 -0.05 -3.68 -15.77
CA GLY A 50 -0.94 -4.85 -15.76
C GLY A 50 -0.99 -5.60 -14.43
N GLN A 51 -0.42 -5.04 -13.35
CA GLN A 51 -0.44 -5.69 -12.04
C GLN A 51 -1.77 -5.52 -11.33
N GLU A 52 -2.17 -6.53 -10.55
CA GLU A 52 -3.38 -6.49 -9.72
C GLU A 52 -3.13 -5.63 -8.47
N VAL A 53 -3.90 -4.55 -8.33
CA VAL A 53 -3.76 -3.61 -7.21
C VAL A 53 -5.12 -3.30 -6.58
N ASP A 54 -5.24 -3.61 -5.28
CA ASP A 54 -6.32 -3.10 -4.42
C ASP A 54 -5.77 -1.94 -3.59
N ILE A 55 -6.45 -0.79 -3.63
CA ILE A 55 -6.07 0.38 -2.85
C ILE A 55 -7.27 0.86 -2.04
N MET A 56 -7.11 0.93 -0.72
CA MET A 56 -8.07 1.49 0.21
C MET A 56 -7.55 2.83 0.72
N VAL A 57 -8.20 3.91 0.30
CA VAL A 57 -7.88 5.28 0.73
C VAL A 57 -8.78 5.67 1.89
N ILE A 58 -8.18 6.13 2.98
CA ILE A 58 -8.87 6.44 4.24
C ILE A 58 -8.97 7.95 4.40
N PRO A 59 -10.18 8.55 4.26
CA PRO A 59 -10.34 9.99 4.37
C PRO A 59 -9.89 10.50 5.74
N ARG A 60 -9.13 11.61 5.74
CA ARG A 60 -8.66 12.34 6.92
C ARG A 60 -7.67 11.59 7.83
N ALA A 61 -7.34 10.34 7.52
CA ALA A 61 -6.37 9.56 8.29
C ALA A 61 -4.93 10.06 8.08
N GLN A 62 -4.17 10.13 9.17
CA GLN A 62 -2.74 10.47 9.17
C GLN A 62 -1.89 9.21 8.96
N HIS A 63 -0.57 9.40 8.92
CA HIS A 63 0.38 8.30 8.83
C HIS A 63 0.20 7.29 9.96
N ALA A 64 0.14 6.00 9.61
CA ALA A 64 -0.04 4.88 10.54
C ALA A 64 -1.26 5.00 11.49
N TRP A 65 -2.34 5.65 11.03
CA TRP A 65 -3.57 5.90 11.79
C TRP A 65 -4.18 4.63 12.44
N GLU A 66 -4.00 3.47 11.82
CA GLU A 66 -4.52 2.18 12.28
C GLU A 66 -3.91 1.75 13.63
N ARG A 67 -2.76 2.28 13.99
CA ARG A 67 -2.12 2.04 15.30
C ARG A 67 -2.77 2.81 16.44
N PHE A 68 -3.44 3.92 16.13
CA PHE A 68 -3.92 4.88 17.13
C PHE A 68 -5.45 4.94 17.22
N CYS A 69 -6.17 4.24 16.34
CA CYS A 69 -7.62 4.21 16.39
C CYS A 69 -8.14 3.42 17.61
N GLN A 70 -9.29 3.86 18.14
CA GLN A 70 -9.91 3.28 19.34
C GLN A 70 -11.18 2.53 18.99
N LYS A 71 -11.44 1.40 19.65
CA LYS A 71 -12.69 0.64 19.51
C LYS A 71 -13.92 1.55 19.64
N GLY A 72 -14.90 1.34 18.77
CA GLY A 72 -16.12 2.16 18.71
C GLY A 72 -16.01 3.45 17.88
N THR A 73 -14.83 3.78 17.36
CA THR A 73 -14.66 4.91 16.44
C THR A 73 -14.80 4.48 14.97
N VAL A 74 -15.10 5.43 14.09
CA VAL A 74 -15.12 5.20 12.63
C VAL A 74 -13.79 4.65 12.13
N PHE A 75 -12.66 5.20 12.62
CA PHE A 75 -11.35 4.69 12.23
C PHE A 75 -11.15 3.24 12.65
N TRP A 76 -11.64 2.81 13.82
CA TRP A 76 -11.57 1.39 14.18
C TRP A 76 -12.28 0.47 13.17
N ASN A 77 -13.48 0.85 12.74
CA ASN A 77 -14.20 0.06 11.74
C ASN A 77 -13.46 0.02 10.40
N LEU A 78 -12.86 1.15 9.99
CA LEU A 78 -12.03 1.21 8.79
C LEU A 78 -10.76 0.36 8.91
N ARG A 79 -10.19 0.23 10.11
CA ARG A 79 -9.03 -0.64 10.37
C ARG A 79 -9.41 -2.10 10.23
N GLU A 80 -10.53 -2.50 10.83
CA GLU A 80 -11.02 -3.88 10.72
C GLU A 80 -11.29 -4.24 9.25
N GLU A 81 -11.89 -3.32 8.49
CA GLU A 81 -12.11 -3.52 7.05
C GLU A 81 -10.79 -3.62 6.25
N ALA A 82 -9.82 -2.74 6.52
CA ALA A 82 -8.51 -2.79 5.87
C ALA A 82 -7.80 -4.12 6.12
N PHE A 83 -7.85 -4.62 7.37
CA PHE A 83 -7.23 -5.88 7.75
C PHE A 83 -7.95 -7.07 7.16
N ARG A 84 -9.29 -7.08 7.18
CA ARG A 84 -10.11 -8.11 6.55
C ARG A 84 -9.82 -8.23 5.05
N ARG A 85 -9.72 -7.11 4.33
CA ARG A 85 -9.34 -7.11 2.90
C ARG A 85 -7.95 -7.70 2.67
N THR A 86 -7.00 -7.29 3.51
CA THR A 86 -5.61 -7.77 3.43
C THR A 86 -5.55 -9.27 3.66
N GLU A 87 -6.22 -9.77 4.70
CA GLU A 87 -6.33 -11.19 5.02
C GLU A 87 -6.95 -11.98 3.86
N GLN A 88 -8.08 -11.52 3.33
CA GLN A 88 -8.77 -12.19 2.22
C GLN A 88 -7.83 -12.36 1.02
N ARG A 89 -7.09 -11.31 0.65
CA ARG A 89 -6.16 -11.38 -0.49
C ARG A 89 -4.96 -12.28 -0.23
N LEU A 90 -4.44 -12.29 1.01
CA LEU A 90 -3.37 -13.22 1.39
C LEU A 90 -3.84 -14.67 1.30
N ARG A 91 -5.07 -14.98 1.74
CA ARG A 91 -5.66 -16.33 1.64
C ARG A 91 -5.83 -16.76 0.19
N SER A 92 -6.42 -15.91 -0.65
CA SER A 92 -6.60 -16.21 -2.08
C SER A 92 -5.25 -16.44 -2.81
N ALA A 93 -4.19 -15.74 -2.42
CA ALA A 93 -2.86 -15.94 -2.97
C ALA A 93 -2.24 -17.30 -2.57
N GLN A 94 -2.62 -17.87 -1.42
CA GLN A 94 -2.17 -19.21 -0.99
C GLN A 94 -2.90 -20.34 -1.71
N GLU A 95 -4.14 -20.11 -2.13
CA GLU A 95 -4.99 -21.09 -2.79
C GLU A 95 -4.74 -21.19 -4.31
N THR A 96 -4.08 -20.18 -4.90
CA THR A 96 -3.75 -20.17 -6.33
C THR A 96 -2.54 -21.07 -6.59
N PRO A 97 -2.66 -22.15 -7.39
CA PRO A 97 -1.50 -22.97 -7.76
C PRO A 97 -0.50 -22.12 -8.55
N LYS A 98 0.80 -22.28 -8.25
CA LYS A 98 1.90 -21.67 -9.01
C LYS A 98 2.06 -22.29 -10.39
#